data_AF-A0A3D1QX21-F1
#
_entry.id   AF-A0A3D1QX21-F1
#
_cell.length_a   1.000
_cell.length_b   1.000
_cell.length_c   1.000
_cell.angle_alpha   90.00
_cell.angle_beta   90.00
_cell.angle_gamma   90.00
#
_symmetry.space_group_name_H-M   'P 1'
#
loop_
_entity.id
_entity.type
_entity.pdbx_description
1 polymer ?
#
loop_
_entity_poly.entity_id
_entity_poly.type
_entity_poly.pdbx_seq_one_letter_code
_entity_poly.pdbx_strand_id
1 'polypeptide(L)'
;MSIPPPAPSSAFAEAQAEQLLAELRALETPELLALCLRFRRSPERLGLYLTLFRARPGARAQFAASLVCFDLARQGNLVAQRELSVLAPTMAAISADAQLVADLVSGDRYLEELWQACRDALASDDPRQLWSEPGLEATELVAEIDLLDDADLDFAIALEPPPAAPSSAGLPQTKVDERTEQQRPLFAEALMRHLGHEPEKGLFDYGYGFSTARGADVERLESFVRSLDAYAAVAPARGLASVGRLFLGAHLRRLTFFGRPNPRRQAMVREGLALLPDLEAATSAAAIFEFEGPRVLESFEKVIELMLDYLSFCAAERLDPHAAGSAERYAATNRHPPLLPAAKRRRRF
;
A
#
# COMPACT_ATOMS: atom_id res chain seq x y z
N MET A 1 -40.96 29.93 -46.42
CA MET A 1 -40.36 28.62 -46.06
C MET A 1 -38.87 28.81 -46.02
N SER A 2 -38.26 28.87 -44.83
CA SER A 2 -36.81 29.04 -44.69
C SER A 2 -36.12 27.70 -44.90
N ILE A 3 -35.23 27.66 -45.89
CA ILE A 3 -34.38 26.50 -46.18
C ILE A 3 -33.38 26.37 -45.02
N PRO A 4 -33.26 25.20 -44.35
CA PRO A 4 -32.27 25.03 -43.31
C PRO A 4 -30.87 25.09 -43.93
N PRO A 5 -29.88 25.69 -43.24
CA PRO A 5 -28.53 25.79 -43.78
C PRO A 5 -27.96 24.39 -44.04
N PRO A 6 -27.17 24.21 -45.11
CA PRO A 6 -26.55 22.92 -45.42
C PRO A 6 -25.62 22.52 -44.27
N ALA A 7 -25.68 21.25 -43.89
CA ALA A 7 -24.76 20.68 -42.91
C ALA A 7 -23.30 20.84 -43.41
N PRO A 8 -22.35 21.23 -42.55
CA PRO A 8 -20.96 21.39 -42.96
C PRO A 8 -20.39 20.06 -43.48
N SER A 9 -19.54 20.13 -44.51
CA SER A 9 -18.84 18.96 -45.06
C SER A 9 -17.90 18.35 -44.01
N SER A 10 -17.68 17.03 -44.07
CA SER A 10 -16.83 16.30 -43.10
C SER A 10 -15.42 16.90 -42.98
N ALA A 11 -14.84 17.34 -44.09
CA ALA A 11 -13.51 17.98 -44.11
C ALA A 11 -13.46 19.33 -43.36
N PHE A 12 -14.55 20.10 -43.38
CA PHE A 12 -14.62 21.35 -42.64
C PHE A 12 -14.78 21.11 -41.13
N ALA A 13 -15.54 20.07 -40.75
CA ALA A 13 -15.66 19.65 -39.36
C ALA A 13 -14.34 19.09 -38.80
N GLU A 14 -13.60 18.32 -39.61
CA GLU A 14 -12.26 17.81 -39.25
C GLU A 14 -11.26 18.95 -39.05
N ALA A 15 -11.21 19.93 -39.97
CA ALA A 15 -10.33 21.09 -39.83
C ALA A 15 -10.65 21.94 -38.58
N GLN A 16 -11.94 22.11 -38.25
CA GLN A 16 -12.33 22.79 -37.01
C GLN A 16 -11.94 22.01 -35.76
N ALA A 17 -12.03 20.68 -35.78
CA ALA A 17 -11.63 19.83 -34.67
C ALA A 17 -10.11 19.87 -34.43
N GLU A 18 -9.31 19.86 -35.51
CA GLU A 18 -7.86 20.01 -35.42
C GLU A 18 -7.45 21.39 -34.88
N GLN A 19 -8.11 22.45 -35.34
CA GLN A 19 -7.86 23.80 -34.85
C GLN A 19 -8.19 23.93 -33.36
N LEU A 20 -9.33 23.39 -32.91
CA LEU A 20 -9.70 23.36 -31.49
C LEU A 20 -8.67 22.58 -30.67
N LEU A 21 -8.18 21.44 -31.16
CA LEU A 21 -7.14 20.67 -30.48
C LEU A 21 -5.81 21.43 -30.39
N ALA A 22 -5.45 22.19 -31.41
CA ALA A 22 -4.25 23.04 -31.40
C ALA A 22 -4.38 24.15 -30.34
N GLU A 23 -5.54 24.80 -30.26
CA GLU A 23 -5.84 25.81 -29.24
C GLU A 23 -5.79 25.23 -27.82
N LEU A 24 -6.40 24.05 -27.60
CA LEU A 24 -6.34 23.37 -26.31
C LEU A 24 -4.92 22.95 -25.91
N ARG A 25 -4.09 22.56 -26.88
CA ARG A 25 -2.67 22.22 -26.64
C ARG A 25 -1.84 23.44 -26.27
N ALA A 26 -2.22 24.64 -26.72
CA ALA A 26 -1.51 25.89 -26.44
C ALA A 26 -1.82 26.46 -25.05
N LEU A 27 -2.93 26.07 -24.42
CA LEU A 27 -3.30 26.56 -23.07
C LEU A 27 -2.32 26.10 -21.99
N GLU A 28 -2.09 26.93 -20.98
CA GLU A 28 -1.30 26.52 -19.83
C GLU A 28 -2.00 25.43 -19.02
N THR A 29 -1.24 24.61 -18.29
CA THR A 29 -1.79 23.48 -17.51
C THR A 29 -2.91 23.88 -16.53
N PRO A 30 -2.78 24.94 -15.70
CA PRO A 30 -3.88 25.41 -14.84
C PRO A 30 -5.13 25.83 -15.61
N GLU A 31 -4.96 26.54 -16.74
CA GLU A 31 -6.08 27.01 -17.56
C GLU A 31 -6.83 25.84 -18.22
N LEU A 32 -6.06 24.87 -18.73
CA LEU A 32 -6.60 23.65 -19.30
C LEU A 32 -7.35 22.82 -18.25
N LEU A 33 -6.86 22.79 -17.01
CA LEU A 33 -7.49 22.06 -15.90
C LEU A 33 -8.81 22.71 -15.49
N ALA A 34 -8.80 24.04 -15.32
CA ALA A 34 -10.02 24.79 -15.05
C ALA A 34 -11.06 24.59 -16.17
N LEU A 35 -10.64 24.66 -17.44
CA LEU A 35 -11.52 24.43 -18.58
C LEU A 35 -12.08 22.99 -18.61
N CYS A 36 -11.23 21.99 -18.36
CA CYS A 36 -11.59 20.58 -18.29
C CYS A 36 -12.74 20.35 -17.30
N LEU A 37 -12.64 20.89 -16.09
CA LEU A 37 -13.60 20.63 -15.01
C LEU A 37 -14.90 21.45 -15.12
N ARG A 38 -14.94 22.48 -15.98
CA ARG A 38 -16.21 23.08 -16.42
C ARG A 38 -17.05 22.09 -17.22
N PHE A 39 -16.43 21.12 -17.89
CA PHE A 39 -17.10 20.05 -18.63
C PHE A 39 -17.18 18.72 -17.88
N ARG A 40 -17.05 18.73 -16.54
CA ARG A 40 -17.05 17.53 -15.69
C ARG A 40 -18.19 16.54 -15.88
N ARG A 41 -19.33 16.98 -16.43
CA ARG A 41 -20.50 16.11 -16.70
C ARG A 41 -20.37 15.29 -17.98
N SER A 42 -19.33 15.53 -18.79
CA SER A 42 -19.08 14.82 -20.04
C SER A 42 -17.81 13.96 -19.91
N PRO A 43 -17.96 12.64 -19.63
CA PRO A 43 -16.82 11.76 -19.41
C PRO A 43 -15.93 11.62 -20.66
N GLU A 44 -16.52 11.72 -21.86
CA GLU A 44 -15.79 11.73 -23.13
C GLU A 44 -14.84 12.93 -23.23
N ARG A 45 -15.30 14.13 -22.83
CA ARG A 45 -14.46 15.33 -22.81
C ARG A 45 -13.36 15.22 -21.76
N LEU A 46 -13.68 14.73 -20.56
CA LEU A 46 -12.67 14.49 -19.53
C LEU A 46 -11.59 13.50 -20.02
N GLY A 47 -11.96 12.47 -20.77
CA GLY A 47 -11.01 11.54 -21.40
C GLY A 47 -10.08 12.21 -22.42
N LEU A 48 -10.60 13.14 -23.22
CA LEU A 48 -9.79 13.94 -24.15
C LEU A 48 -8.78 14.81 -23.39
N TYR A 49 -9.23 15.56 -22.38
CA TYR A 49 -8.35 16.40 -21.56
C TYR A 49 -7.30 15.57 -20.81
N LEU A 50 -7.67 14.40 -20.29
CA LEU A 50 -6.73 13.47 -19.65
C LEU A 50 -5.61 13.05 -20.61
N THR A 51 -5.94 12.81 -21.89
CA THR A 51 -4.95 12.48 -22.91
C THR A 51 -4.00 13.66 -23.19
N LEU A 52 -4.54 14.89 -23.19
CA LEU A 52 -3.73 16.10 -23.34
C LEU A 52 -2.77 16.31 -22.16
N PHE A 53 -3.21 16.08 -20.93
CA PHE A 53 -2.33 16.17 -19.76
C PHE A 53 -1.25 15.09 -19.76
N ARG A 54 -1.57 13.86 -20.17
CA ARG A 54 -0.60 12.75 -20.26
C ARG A 54 0.49 13.00 -21.31
N ALA A 55 0.17 13.72 -22.38
CA ALA A 55 1.14 14.07 -23.41
C ALA A 55 2.12 15.18 -22.96
N ARG A 56 1.86 15.85 -21.84
CA ARG A 56 2.70 16.92 -21.32
C ARG A 56 3.70 16.39 -20.29
N PRO A 57 4.99 16.78 -20.37
CA PRO A 57 5.95 16.46 -19.32
C PRO A 57 5.74 17.37 -18.10
N GLY A 58 6.19 16.89 -16.93
CA GLY A 58 6.29 17.68 -15.70
C GLY A 58 5.23 17.38 -14.64
N ALA A 59 5.58 17.70 -13.39
CA ALA A 59 4.78 17.39 -12.21
C ALA A 59 3.39 18.05 -12.22
N ARG A 60 3.27 19.28 -12.74
CA ARG A 60 1.98 19.99 -12.86
C ARG A 60 0.98 19.24 -13.75
N ALA A 61 1.43 18.76 -14.91
CA ALA A 61 0.58 18.02 -15.83
C ALA A 61 0.22 16.64 -15.28
N GLN A 62 1.15 15.96 -14.60
CA GLN A 62 0.89 14.69 -13.91
C GLN A 62 -0.12 14.83 -12.77
N PHE A 63 -0.03 15.89 -11.98
CA PHE A 63 -1.00 16.21 -10.92
C PHE A 63 -2.39 16.48 -11.52
N ALA A 64 -2.48 17.33 -12.54
CA ALA A 64 -3.72 17.62 -13.25
C ALA A 64 -4.35 16.36 -13.87
N ALA A 65 -3.56 15.51 -14.53
CA ALA A 65 -4.01 14.23 -15.06
C ALA A 65 -4.58 13.33 -13.97
N SER A 66 -3.92 13.27 -12.81
CA SER A 66 -4.33 12.43 -11.69
C SER A 66 -5.62 12.94 -11.04
N LEU A 67 -5.81 14.26 -10.91
CA LEU A 67 -7.06 14.87 -10.45
C LEU A 67 -8.24 14.59 -11.40
N VAL A 68 -8.02 14.71 -12.72
CA VAL A 68 -9.05 14.37 -13.72
C VAL A 68 -9.38 12.87 -13.68
N CYS A 69 -8.36 12.03 -13.50
CA CYS A 69 -8.53 10.58 -13.32
C CYS A 69 -9.38 10.29 -12.08
N PHE A 70 -9.14 10.98 -10.96
CA PHE A 70 -9.96 10.87 -9.76
C PHE A 70 -11.41 11.28 -9.97
N ASP A 71 -11.67 12.38 -10.67
CA ASP A 71 -13.04 12.81 -10.97
C ASP A 71 -13.78 11.79 -11.85
N LEU A 72 -13.14 11.29 -12.91
CA LEU A 72 -13.67 10.19 -13.75
C LEU A 72 -13.96 8.93 -12.94
N ALA A 73 -13.07 8.59 -12.01
CA ALA A 73 -13.20 7.41 -11.18
C ALA A 73 -14.35 7.53 -10.16
N ARG A 74 -14.59 8.74 -9.61
CA ARG A 74 -15.77 9.06 -8.79
C ARG A 74 -17.08 8.97 -9.57
N GLN A 75 -17.04 9.28 -10.86
CA GLN A 75 -18.19 9.15 -11.78
C GLN A 75 -18.46 7.69 -12.21
N GLY A 76 -17.66 6.73 -11.75
CA GLY A 76 -17.85 5.30 -12.00
C GLY A 76 -17.06 4.75 -13.19
N ASN A 77 -16.08 5.47 -13.72
CA ASN A 77 -15.22 4.94 -14.79
C ASN A 77 -14.25 3.88 -14.22
N LEU A 78 -14.40 2.63 -14.64
CA LEU A 78 -13.63 1.50 -14.09
C LEU A 78 -12.15 1.51 -14.47
N VAL A 79 -11.80 2.08 -15.63
CA VAL A 79 -10.42 2.20 -16.08
C VAL A 79 -9.70 3.24 -15.22
N ALA A 80 -10.32 4.40 -15.04
CA ALA A 80 -9.79 5.46 -14.19
C ALA A 80 -9.63 5.01 -12.72
N GLN A 81 -10.57 4.20 -12.19
CA GLN A 81 -10.44 3.63 -10.84
C GLN A 81 -9.19 2.73 -10.69
N ARG A 82 -8.87 1.92 -11.70
CA ARG A 82 -7.67 1.06 -11.70
C ARG A 82 -6.41 1.89 -11.86
N GLU A 83 -6.39 2.83 -12.80
CA GLU A 83 -5.24 3.71 -13.03
C GLU A 83 -4.91 4.54 -11.77
N LEU A 84 -5.92 5.08 -11.09
CA LEU A 84 -5.69 5.87 -9.89
C LEU A 84 -5.06 5.06 -8.75
N SER A 85 -5.39 3.76 -8.62
CA SER A 85 -4.75 2.90 -7.62
C SER A 85 -3.24 2.75 -7.84
N VAL A 86 -2.78 2.85 -9.09
CA VAL A 86 -1.36 2.83 -9.46
C VAL A 86 -0.73 4.22 -9.29
N LEU A 87 -1.48 5.28 -9.59
CA LEU A 87 -1.01 6.67 -9.53
C LEU A 87 -1.04 7.28 -8.12
N ALA A 88 -1.70 6.64 -7.15
CA ALA A 88 -1.83 7.14 -5.78
C ALA A 88 -0.48 7.52 -5.12
N PRO A 89 0.60 6.71 -5.19
CA PRO A 89 1.89 7.08 -4.63
C PRO A 89 2.53 8.29 -5.34
N THR A 90 2.41 8.36 -6.67
CA THR A 90 2.91 9.49 -7.46
C THR A 90 2.16 10.78 -7.12
N MET A 91 0.84 10.70 -6.97
CA MET A 91 0.01 11.83 -6.53
C MET A 91 0.43 12.30 -5.13
N ALA A 92 0.64 11.38 -4.19
CA ALA A 92 1.08 11.70 -2.83
C ALA A 92 2.44 12.42 -2.85
N ALA A 93 3.40 11.92 -3.63
CA ALA A 93 4.72 12.53 -3.78
C ALA A 93 4.65 13.95 -4.37
N ILE A 94 3.90 14.15 -5.46
CA ILE A 94 3.76 15.47 -6.09
C ILE A 94 3.05 16.45 -5.15
N SER A 95 2.07 15.96 -4.38
CA SER A 95 1.30 16.80 -3.45
C SER A 95 2.08 17.31 -2.24
N ALA A 96 3.31 16.83 -2.02
CA ALA A 96 4.21 17.37 -1.00
C ALA A 96 4.65 18.81 -1.31
N ASP A 97 4.67 19.20 -2.58
CA ASP A 97 4.91 20.59 -3.00
C ASP A 97 3.61 21.42 -2.89
N ALA A 98 3.44 22.07 -1.74
CA ALA A 98 2.25 22.88 -1.45
C ALA A 98 2.08 24.06 -2.42
N GLN A 99 3.17 24.62 -2.95
CA GLN A 99 3.10 25.75 -3.89
C GLN A 99 2.57 25.29 -5.24
N LEU A 100 3.08 24.15 -5.74
CA LEU A 100 2.60 23.56 -6.99
C LEU A 100 1.10 23.24 -6.93
N VAL A 101 0.64 22.69 -5.81
CA VAL A 101 -0.77 22.37 -5.60
C VAL A 101 -1.61 23.65 -5.54
N ALA A 102 -1.16 24.67 -4.80
CA ALA A 102 -1.86 25.95 -4.72
C ALA A 102 -2.01 26.60 -6.09
N ASP A 103 -0.95 26.64 -6.91
CA ASP A 103 -0.97 27.22 -8.25
C ASP A 103 -2.00 26.57 -9.19
N LEU A 104 -2.31 25.28 -8.99
CA LEU A 104 -3.23 24.52 -9.85
C LEU A 104 -4.67 24.48 -9.35
N VAL A 105 -4.87 24.56 -8.03
CA VAL A 105 -6.16 24.28 -7.38
C VAL A 105 -6.78 25.56 -6.83
N SER A 106 -5.97 26.51 -6.35
CA SER A 106 -6.48 27.71 -5.68
C SER A 106 -7.27 28.61 -6.63
N GLY A 107 -8.38 29.16 -6.13
CA GLY A 107 -9.21 30.10 -6.89
C GLY A 107 -10.37 29.46 -7.67
N ASP A 108 -10.44 28.13 -7.73
CA ASP A 108 -11.64 27.40 -8.18
C ASP A 108 -12.15 26.50 -7.05
N ARG A 109 -13.30 26.86 -6.49
CA ARG A 109 -13.94 26.14 -5.39
C ARG A 109 -14.19 24.66 -5.70
N TYR A 110 -14.53 24.32 -6.94
CA TYR A 110 -14.75 22.91 -7.30
C TYR A 110 -13.44 22.13 -7.28
N LEU A 111 -12.35 22.72 -7.77
CA LEU A 111 -11.03 22.13 -7.72
C LEU A 111 -10.56 21.91 -6.28
N GLU A 112 -10.77 22.90 -5.41
CA GLU A 112 -10.47 22.80 -3.98
C GLU A 112 -11.25 21.67 -3.31
N GLU A 113 -12.56 21.57 -3.57
CA GLU A 113 -13.41 20.49 -3.06
C GLU A 113 -13.02 19.11 -3.64
N LEU A 114 -12.66 19.05 -4.93
CA LEU A 114 -12.21 17.82 -5.59
C LEU A 114 -10.87 17.36 -5.03
N TRP A 115 -9.93 18.28 -4.85
CA TRP A 115 -8.62 18.01 -4.27
C TRP A 115 -8.76 17.55 -2.83
N GLN A 116 -9.55 18.24 -2.01
CA GLN A 116 -9.83 17.81 -0.64
C GLN A 116 -10.40 16.39 -0.60
N ALA A 117 -11.42 16.09 -1.43
CA ALA A 117 -11.98 14.76 -1.52
C ALA A 117 -10.95 13.72 -1.98
N CYS A 118 -10.01 14.10 -2.86
CA CYS A 118 -8.92 13.23 -3.30
C CYS A 118 -7.93 12.96 -2.17
N ARG A 119 -7.53 14.00 -1.42
CA ARG A 119 -6.66 13.83 -0.26
C ARG A 119 -7.31 12.93 0.75
N ASP A 120 -8.57 13.18 1.10
CA ASP A 120 -9.32 12.37 2.06
C ASP A 120 -9.43 10.91 1.59
N ALA A 121 -9.57 10.68 0.27
CA ALA A 121 -9.58 9.34 -0.31
C ALA A 121 -8.21 8.64 -0.21
N LEU A 122 -7.11 9.33 -0.56
CA LEU A 122 -5.74 8.79 -0.46
C LEU A 122 -5.35 8.51 0.99
N ALA A 123 -5.62 9.47 1.86
CA ALA A 123 -5.53 9.40 3.30
C ALA A 123 -6.24 8.16 3.87
N SER A 124 -7.43 7.88 3.36
CA SER A 124 -8.25 6.76 3.80
C SER A 124 -7.74 5.38 3.37
N ASP A 125 -6.94 5.30 2.30
CA ASP A 125 -6.42 4.04 1.77
C ASP A 125 -5.05 3.66 2.38
N ASP A 126 -4.38 4.60 3.06
CA ASP A 126 -3.12 4.39 3.78
C ASP A 126 -3.36 3.95 5.24
N PRO A 127 -2.87 2.76 5.67
CA PRO A 127 -3.03 2.31 7.05
C PRO A 127 -2.31 3.23 8.05
N ARG A 128 -1.29 3.99 7.63
CA ARG A 128 -0.49 4.90 8.48
C ARG A 128 -1.30 6.04 9.10
N GLN A 129 -2.44 6.39 8.52
CA GLN A 129 -3.30 7.45 9.08
C GLN A 129 -4.14 7.00 10.27
N LEU A 130 -4.49 5.70 10.39
CA LEU A 130 -5.26 5.19 11.54
C LEU A 130 -4.51 5.34 12.87
N TRP A 131 -3.18 5.43 12.81
CA TRP A 131 -2.30 5.57 13.97
C TRP A 131 -1.72 6.98 14.14
N SER A 132 -2.12 7.92 13.27
CA SER A 132 -1.68 9.32 13.31
C SER A 132 -2.73 10.23 13.98
N GLU A 133 -3.42 9.78 15.04
CA GLU A 133 -4.24 10.71 15.83
C GLU A 133 -3.36 11.64 16.70
N PRO A 134 -3.67 12.94 16.76
CA PRO A 134 -2.81 13.94 17.38
C PRO A 134 -2.99 13.93 18.89
N GLY A 135 -1.94 13.60 19.63
CA GLY A 135 -2.00 13.63 21.10
C GLY A 135 -0.68 13.55 21.85
N LEU A 136 0.46 13.38 21.18
CA LEU A 136 1.76 13.50 21.82
C LEU A 136 2.63 14.38 20.92
N GLU A 137 2.88 15.58 21.43
CA GLU A 137 3.73 16.61 20.85
C GLU A 137 4.98 15.98 20.23
N ALA A 138 5.20 16.29 18.96
CA ALA A 138 6.47 16.10 18.31
C ALA A 138 7.50 16.97 19.03
N THR A 139 8.16 16.42 20.03
CA THR A 139 9.43 16.97 20.49
C THR A 139 10.44 16.77 19.37
N GLU A 140 10.93 17.90 18.88
CA GLU A 140 12.05 18.04 17.96
C GLU A 140 13.17 17.04 18.26
N LEU A 141 13.66 16.39 17.21
CA LEU A 141 15.08 16.08 17.09
C LEU A 141 15.49 16.36 15.66
N VAL A 142 16.07 17.55 15.50
CA VAL A 142 16.98 17.90 14.43
C VAL A 142 18.17 16.95 14.51
N ALA A 143 18.38 16.17 13.46
CA ALA A 143 19.71 15.71 13.08
C ALA A 143 19.70 15.59 11.56
N GLU A 144 20.50 16.43 10.90
CA GLU A 144 20.92 16.21 9.53
C GLU A 144 21.47 14.78 9.43
N ILE A 145 20.81 13.92 8.66
CA ILE A 145 21.37 12.64 8.25
C ILE A 145 21.84 12.82 6.82
N ASP A 146 23.15 12.73 6.64
CA ASP A 146 23.84 12.64 5.37
C ASP A 146 23.16 11.56 4.52
N LEU A 147 22.65 11.95 3.36
CA LEU A 147 22.12 11.02 2.36
C LEU A 147 23.31 10.20 1.85
N LEU A 148 23.38 8.94 2.27
CA LEU A 148 24.30 7.97 1.68
C LEU A 148 24.05 7.89 0.17
N ASP A 149 25.13 8.06 -0.60
CA ASP A 149 25.20 7.92 -2.05
C ASP A 149 24.66 6.54 -2.49
N ASP A 150 23.84 6.54 -3.55
CA ASP A 150 23.19 5.39 -4.18
C ASP A 150 24.15 4.39 -4.87
N ALA A 151 25.42 4.30 -4.44
CA ALA A 151 26.47 3.57 -5.15
C ALA A 151 26.83 2.17 -4.60
N ASP A 152 26.32 1.73 -3.44
CA ASP A 152 26.79 0.48 -2.78
C ASP A 152 25.75 -0.64 -2.62
N LEU A 153 24.63 -0.62 -3.35
CA LEU A 153 23.65 -1.72 -3.34
C LEU A 153 23.71 -2.60 -4.60
N ASP A 154 24.89 -3.10 -4.94
CA ASP A 154 25.04 -4.23 -5.87
C ASP A 154 24.83 -5.57 -5.14
N PHE A 155 23.57 -5.89 -4.82
CA PHE A 155 23.18 -7.27 -4.51
C PHE A 155 22.50 -7.91 -5.71
N ALA A 156 23.32 -8.32 -6.68
CA ALA A 156 22.91 -9.25 -7.72
C ALA A 156 22.67 -10.64 -7.11
N ILE A 157 21.49 -10.85 -6.52
CA ILE A 157 20.99 -12.18 -6.18
C ILE A 157 19.93 -12.53 -7.22
N ALA A 158 20.24 -13.51 -8.06
CA ALA A 158 19.30 -14.07 -9.03
C ALA A 158 18.05 -14.55 -8.28
N LEU A 159 16.91 -13.88 -8.53
CA LEU A 159 15.60 -14.28 -8.04
C LEU A 159 15.18 -15.57 -8.75
N GLU A 160 15.52 -16.72 -8.18
CA GLU A 160 14.74 -17.93 -8.42
C GLU A 160 13.47 -17.91 -7.56
N PRO A 161 12.29 -18.27 -8.13
CA PRO A 161 11.05 -18.36 -7.38
C PRO A 161 11.20 -19.40 -6.25
N PRO A 162 10.60 -19.15 -5.07
CA PRO A 162 10.75 -20.07 -3.94
C PRO A 162 10.14 -21.45 -4.29
N PRO A 163 10.84 -22.56 -3.99
CA PRO A 163 10.24 -23.88 -4.10
C PRO A 163 9.06 -24.00 -3.12
N ALA A 164 8.00 -24.68 -3.56
CA ALA A 164 6.83 -24.95 -2.74
C ALA A 164 7.23 -25.66 -1.43
N ALA A 165 6.65 -25.22 -0.32
CA ALA A 165 6.93 -25.77 1.01
C ALA A 165 6.70 -27.30 1.03
N PRO A 166 7.65 -28.10 1.55
CA PRO A 166 7.44 -29.54 1.66
C PRO A 166 6.35 -29.84 2.69
N SER A 167 5.33 -30.61 2.30
CA SER A 167 4.32 -31.08 3.24
C SER A 167 4.96 -32.05 4.24
N SER A 168 4.78 -31.78 5.53
CA SER A 168 5.30 -32.58 6.63
C SER A 168 4.61 -33.94 6.74
N ALA A 169 5.12 -34.93 6.01
CA ALA A 169 4.79 -36.34 6.21
C ALA A 169 6.06 -37.18 6.26
N GLY A 170 6.63 -37.28 7.47
CA GLY A 170 7.49 -38.36 7.97
C GLY A 170 8.78 -38.69 7.23
N LEU A 171 9.94 -38.35 7.83
CA LEU A 171 11.22 -39.12 7.88
C LEU A 171 12.31 -38.27 8.59
N PRO A 172 13.41 -38.88 9.10
CA PRO A 172 14.21 -38.35 10.22
C PRO A 172 15.18 -37.22 9.81
N GLN A 173 15.49 -36.36 10.80
CA GLN A 173 16.50 -35.30 10.77
C GLN A 173 17.81 -35.78 10.10
N THR A 174 18.26 -35.13 9.02
CA THR A 174 19.70 -35.06 8.68
C THR A 174 19.97 -34.00 7.60
N LYS A 175 20.91 -33.08 7.92
CA LYS A 175 21.40 -31.90 7.18
C LYS A 175 20.45 -30.69 7.16
N VAL A 176 20.81 -29.68 7.95
CA VAL A 176 20.35 -28.30 7.72
C VAL A 176 20.87 -27.91 6.33
N ASP A 177 19.98 -27.46 5.45
CA ASP A 177 20.36 -27.04 4.10
C ASP A 177 21.46 -25.96 4.16
N GLU A 178 22.51 -26.09 3.34
CA GLU A 178 23.64 -25.14 3.27
C GLU A 178 23.14 -23.69 3.10
N ARG A 179 22.02 -23.53 2.37
CA ARG A 179 21.33 -22.24 2.19
C ARG A 179 20.79 -21.68 3.52
N THR A 180 20.20 -22.52 4.36
CA THR A 180 19.70 -22.10 5.68
C THR A 180 20.84 -21.72 6.62
N GLU A 181 21.98 -22.43 6.55
CA GLU A 181 23.18 -22.08 7.34
C GLU A 181 23.79 -20.73 6.91
N GLN A 182 23.84 -20.45 5.60
CA GLN A 182 24.33 -19.17 5.07
C GLN A 182 23.38 -18.00 5.37
N GLN A 183 22.07 -18.21 5.30
CA GLN A 183 21.08 -17.14 5.50
C GLN A 183 20.84 -16.80 6.97
N ARG A 184 21.09 -17.73 7.91
CA ARG A 184 20.86 -17.53 9.35
C ARG A 184 21.61 -16.33 9.94
N PRO A 185 22.94 -16.14 9.74
CA PRO A 185 23.64 -14.97 10.27
C PRO A 185 23.16 -13.66 9.64
N LEU A 186 22.86 -13.66 8.33
CA LEU A 186 22.35 -12.49 7.61
C LEU A 186 20.97 -12.07 8.13
N PHE A 187 20.09 -13.04 8.36
CA PHE A 187 18.79 -12.80 8.98
C PHE A 187 18.95 -12.23 10.41
N ALA A 188 19.85 -12.79 11.21
CA ALA A 188 20.10 -12.31 12.56
C ALA A 188 20.59 -10.84 12.55
N GLU A 189 21.49 -10.48 11.63
CA GLU A 189 21.94 -9.10 11.46
C GLU A 189 20.78 -8.17 11.05
N ALA A 190 19.97 -8.58 10.07
CA ALA A 190 18.81 -7.81 9.62
C ALA A 190 17.77 -7.60 10.74
N LEU A 191 17.51 -8.64 11.55
CA LEU A 191 16.63 -8.57 12.71
C LEU A 191 17.20 -7.61 13.77
N MET A 192 18.49 -7.73 14.09
CA MET A 192 19.14 -6.84 15.07
C MET A 192 19.06 -5.38 14.63
N ARG A 193 19.35 -5.10 13.35
CA ARG A 193 19.21 -3.75 12.78
C ARG A 193 17.76 -3.24 12.89
N HIS A 194 16.77 -4.08 12.63
CA HIS A 194 15.37 -3.70 12.79
C HIS A 194 14.99 -3.38 14.24
N LEU A 195 15.52 -4.15 15.19
CA LEU A 195 15.36 -3.94 16.63
C LEU A 195 16.15 -2.74 17.18
N GLY A 196 16.83 -1.96 16.33
CA GLY A 196 17.59 -0.78 16.74
C GLY A 196 18.99 -1.08 17.25
N HIS A 197 19.46 -2.31 17.09
CA HIS A 197 20.85 -2.64 17.35
C HIS A 197 21.67 -2.36 16.10
N GLU A 198 22.65 -1.47 16.21
CA GLU A 198 23.72 -1.35 15.22
C GLU A 198 24.90 -2.22 15.69
N PRO A 199 25.04 -3.47 15.20
CA PRO A 199 26.08 -4.38 15.69
C PRO A 199 27.49 -3.83 15.43
N GLU A 200 27.69 -3.05 14.38
CA GLU A 200 28.98 -2.46 14.00
C GLU A 200 29.39 -1.30 14.92
N LYS A 201 28.41 -0.57 15.49
CA LYS A 201 28.67 0.61 16.34
C LYS A 201 28.41 0.36 17.82
N GLY A 202 27.85 -0.80 18.18
CA GLY A 202 27.50 -1.14 19.56
C GLY A 202 26.41 -0.25 20.17
N LEU A 203 25.62 0.42 19.34
CA LEU A 203 24.56 1.34 19.74
C LEU A 203 23.20 0.64 19.77
N PHE A 204 22.35 1.05 20.71
CA PHE A 204 20.96 0.62 20.82
C PHE A 204 20.05 1.85 20.86
N ASP A 205 19.17 1.95 19.86
CA ASP A 205 18.18 3.03 19.77
C ASP A 205 16.81 2.55 20.29
N TYR A 206 16.35 3.18 21.38
CA TYR A 206 15.14 2.82 22.11
C TYR A 206 13.81 3.22 21.40
N GLY A 207 13.85 3.56 20.11
CA GLY A 207 12.67 3.85 19.26
C GLY A 207 12.43 2.86 18.10
N TYR A 208 13.21 1.78 18.02
CA TYR A 208 13.19 0.81 16.93
C TYR A 208 12.57 -0.53 17.38
N GLY A 209 12.38 -1.46 16.45
CA GLY A 209 11.67 -2.72 16.67
C GLY A 209 10.25 -2.72 16.07
N PHE A 210 9.36 -3.50 16.70
CA PHE A 210 8.01 -3.77 16.20
C PHE A 210 6.97 -2.77 16.73
N SER A 211 7.41 -1.59 17.18
CA SER A 211 6.51 -0.47 17.44
C SER A 211 5.67 -0.17 16.19
N THR A 212 4.40 0.14 16.39
CA THR A 212 3.48 0.57 15.33
C THR A 212 2.71 1.81 15.76
N ALA A 213 3.31 2.62 16.64
CA ALA A 213 2.68 3.78 17.24
C ALA A 213 2.59 4.98 16.28
N ARG A 214 3.53 5.07 15.32
CA ARG A 214 3.61 6.16 14.34
C ARG A 214 3.60 5.62 12.91
N GLY A 215 3.20 6.46 11.94
CA GLY A 215 3.25 6.11 10.51
C GLY A 215 4.65 5.69 10.04
N ALA A 216 5.70 6.36 10.52
CA ALA A 216 7.08 6.00 10.25
C ALA A 216 7.47 4.61 10.80
N ASP A 217 6.85 4.16 11.90
CA ASP A 217 7.12 2.83 12.46
C ASP A 217 6.52 1.74 11.56
N VAL A 218 5.32 2.00 11.02
CA VAL A 218 4.66 1.11 10.05
C VAL A 218 5.45 1.01 8.74
N GLU A 219 6.06 2.11 8.29
CA GLU A 219 6.98 2.12 7.14
C GLU A 219 8.21 1.24 7.39
N ARG A 220 8.83 1.38 8.57
CA ARG A 220 9.97 0.54 8.96
C ARG A 220 9.56 -0.93 9.02
N LEU A 221 8.41 -1.25 9.61
CA LEU A 221 7.86 -2.60 9.66
C LEU A 221 7.59 -3.15 8.26
N GLU A 222 6.97 -2.38 7.38
CA GLU A 222 6.67 -2.80 6.01
C GLU A 222 7.94 -3.07 5.21
N SER A 223 8.95 -2.19 5.33
CA SER A 223 10.26 -2.37 4.69
C SER A 223 10.96 -3.64 5.20
N PHE A 224 10.94 -3.86 6.52
CA PHE A 224 11.49 -5.05 7.13
C PHE A 224 10.77 -6.32 6.67
N VAL A 225 9.44 -6.35 6.68
CA VAL A 225 8.65 -7.51 6.22
C VAL A 225 8.97 -7.86 4.76
N ARG A 226 9.19 -6.86 3.90
CA ARG A 226 9.60 -7.08 2.51
C ARG A 226 10.99 -7.68 2.40
N SER A 227 11.94 -7.28 3.25
CA SER A 227 13.31 -7.83 3.23
C SER A 227 13.37 -9.29 3.68
N LEU A 228 12.39 -9.76 4.47
CA LEU A 228 12.33 -11.14 4.96
C LEU A 228 12.21 -12.19 3.85
N ASP A 229 11.73 -11.81 2.66
CA ASP A 229 11.64 -12.73 1.51
C ASP A 229 13.01 -13.25 1.06
N ALA A 230 14.08 -12.47 1.26
CA ALA A 230 15.44 -12.90 0.99
C ALA A 230 15.88 -14.06 1.90
N TYR A 231 15.25 -14.19 3.08
CA TYR A 231 15.59 -15.17 4.12
C TYR A 231 14.55 -16.28 4.23
N ALA A 232 13.78 -16.56 3.18
CA ALA A 232 12.70 -17.55 3.19
C ALA A 232 13.16 -18.98 3.58
N ALA A 233 14.45 -19.32 3.53
CA ALA A 233 14.94 -20.61 4.02
C ALA A 233 15.05 -20.69 5.55
N VAL A 234 15.00 -19.55 6.25
CA VAL A 234 15.09 -19.43 7.72
C VAL A 234 13.69 -19.43 8.32
N ALA A 235 13.38 -20.42 9.17
CA ALA A 235 12.03 -20.57 9.75
C ALA A 235 11.55 -19.32 10.52
N PRO A 236 12.32 -18.71 11.44
CA PRO A 236 11.94 -17.45 12.07
C PRO A 236 11.62 -16.31 11.10
N ALA A 237 12.35 -16.19 9.98
CA ALA A 237 12.10 -15.17 8.97
C ALA A 237 10.75 -15.38 8.28
N ARG A 238 10.42 -16.63 7.91
CA ARG A 238 9.09 -16.97 7.37
C ARG A 238 7.97 -16.65 8.36
N GLY A 239 8.18 -16.95 9.64
CA GLY A 239 7.20 -16.68 10.69
C GLY A 239 6.95 -15.18 10.87
N LEU A 240 8.01 -14.38 10.93
CA LEU A 240 7.91 -12.92 11.00
C LEU A 240 7.26 -12.34 9.73
N ALA A 241 7.59 -12.88 8.56
CA ALA A 241 7.01 -12.44 7.30
C ALA A 241 5.51 -12.77 7.20
N SER A 242 5.10 -13.93 7.71
CA SER A 242 3.68 -14.31 7.87
C SER A 242 2.96 -13.29 8.75
N VAL A 243 3.39 -13.15 10.00
CA VAL A 243 2.73 -12.32 11.00
C VAL A 243 2.74 -10.84 10.61
N GLY A 244 3.85 -10.35 10.05
CA GLY A 244 3.96 -8.97 9.55
C GLY A 244 3.03 -8.68 8.37
N ARG A 245 2.90 -9.60 7.40
CA ARG A 245 1.92 -9.45 6.31
C ARG A 245 0.49 -9.46 6.82
N LEU A 246 0.17 -10.38 7.74
CA LEU A 246 -1.17 -10.41 8.36
C LEU A 246 -1.45 -9.13 9.15
N PHE A 247 -0.45 -8.57 9.84
CA PHE A 247 -0.55 -7.29 10.52
C PHE A 247 -0.89 -6.17 9.55
N LEU A 248 -0.14 -6.03 8.45
CA LEU A 248 -0.42 -5.03 7.42
C LEU A 248 -1.82 -5.23 6.81
N GLY A 249 -2.19 -6.48 6.50
CA GLY A 249 -3.51 -6.82 5.95
C GLY A 249 -4.68 -6.56 6.93
N ALA A 250 -4.49 -6.81 8.23
CA ALA A 250 -5.51 -6.55 9.24
C ALA A 250 -5.76 -5.05 9.48
N HIS A 251 -4.77 -4.21 9.17
CA HIS A 251 -4.83 -2.77 9.36
C HIS A 251 -5.15 -1.97 8.08
N LEU A 252 -5.05 -2.61 6.92
CA LEU A 252 -5.55 -2.05 5.66
C LEU A 252 -7.08 -2.07 5.61
N ARG A 253 -7.67 -1.04 4.98
CA ARG A 253 -9.12 -1.00 4.76
C ARG A 253 -9.56 -2.17 3.90
N ARG A 254 -10.74 -2.71 4.23
CA ARG A 254 -11.37 -3.81 3.51
C ARG A 254 -11.79 -3.43 2.09
N LEU A 255 -12.27 -2.20 1.94
CA LEU A 255 -12.69 -1.64 0.67
C LEU A 255 -11.78 -0.47 0.35
N THR A 256 -11.46 -0.32 -0.94
CA THR A 256 -10.95 0.94 -1.47
C THR A 256 -12.01 2.02 -1.31
N PHE A 257 -11.60 3.26 -1.47
CA PHE A 257 -12.49 4.42 -1.47
C PHE A 257 -13.63 4.34 -2.51
N PHE A 258 -13.51 3.50 -3.54
CA PHE A 258 -14.58 3.23 -4.51
C PHE A 258 -15.51 2.05 -4.13
N GLY A 259 -15.42 1.55 -2.90
CA GLY A 259 -16.26 0.45 -2.42
C GLY A 259 -15.89 -0.93 -2.98
N ARG A 260 -14.73 -1.06 -3.63
CA ARG A 260 -14.22 -2.35 -4.15
C ARG A 260 -13.33 -3.02 -3.13
N PRO A 261 -13.16 -4.36 -3.12
CA PRO A 261 -12.16 -5.01 -2.30
C PRO A 261 -10.77 -4.39 -2.49
N ASN A 262 -10.07 -4.12 -1.39
CA ASN A 262 -8.72 -3.57 -1.44
C ASN A 262 -7.73 -4.68 -1.89
N PRO A 263 -7.11 -4.57 -3.07
CA PRO A 263 -6.25 -5.63 -3.60
C PRO A 263 -4.97 -5.81 -2.79
N ARG A 264 -4.41 -4.72 -2.22
CA ARG A 264 -3.23 -4.77 -1.36
C ARG A 264 -3.55 -5.53 -0.08
N ARG A 265 -4.70 -5.26 0.54
CA ARG A 265 -5.18 -6.04 1.69
C ARG A 265 -5.29 -7.51 1.35
N GLN A 266 -5.96 -7.84 0.24
CA GLN A 266 -6.16 -9.23 -0.18
C GLN A 266 -4.82 -9.95 -0.41
N ALA A 267 -3.86 -9.28 -1.06
CA ALA A 267 -2.51 -9.81 -1.26
C ALA A 267 -1.80 -10.10 0.07
N MET A 268 -1.79 -9.13 1.00
CA MET A 268 -1.17 -9.27 2.32
C MET A 268 -1.79 -10.42 3.14
N VAL A 269 -3.12 -10.52 3.16
CA VAL A 269 -3.82 -11.60 3.85
C VAL A 269 -3.51 -12.96 3.21
N ARG A 270 -3.60 -13.05 1.88
CA ARG A 270 -3.30 -14.28 1.14
C ARG A 270 -1.87 -14.77 1.40
N GLU A 271 -0.89 -13.88 1.25
CA GLU A 271 0.53 -14.20 1.39
C GLU A 271 0.91 -14.53 2.83
N GLY A 272 0.37 -13.78 3.81
CA GLY A 272 0.57 -14.09 5.22
C GLY A 272 0.01 -15.46 5.60
N LEU A 273 -1.22 -15.77 5.19
CA LEU A 273 -1.85 -17.07 5.48
C LEU A 273 -1.16 -18.24 4.76
N ALA A 274 -0.60 -18.02 3.58
CA ALA A 274 0.15 -19.06 2.85
C ALA A 274 1.44 -19.48 3.59
N LEU A 275 1.97 -18.63 4.47
CA LEU A 275 3.19 -18.88 5.26
C LEU A 275 2.91 -19.48 6.66
N LEU A 276 1.64 -19.62 7.07
CA LEU A 276 1.24 -20.26 8.34
C LEU A 276 1.60 -21.75 8.56
N PRO A 277 1.82 -22.62 7.55
CA PRO A 277 1.96 -24.06 7.79
C PRO A 277 3.13 -24.53 8.66
N ASP A 278 4.07 -23.66 8.98
CA ASP A 278 5.27 -24.02 9.74
C ASP A 278 5.14 -23.59 11.22
N LEU A 279 4.82 -24.55 12.09
CA LEU A 279 4.66 -24.33 13.53
C LEU A 279 5.96 -23.84 14.20
N GLU A 280 7.12 -24.29 13.72
CA GLU A 280 8.43 -23.86 14.22
C GLU A 280 8.68 -22.39 13.87
N ALA A 281 8.32 -21.98 12.65
CA ALA A 281 8.37 -20.59 12.24
C ALA A 281 7.41 -19.70 13.06
N ALA A 282 6.17 -20.14 13.26
CA ALA A 282 5.16 -19.39 14.01
C ALA A 282 5.54 -19.19 15.49
N THR A 283 6.03 -20.24 16.15
CA THR A 283 6.49 -20.17 17.55
C THR A 283 7.73 -19.29 17.70
N SER A 284 8.68 -19.39 16.77
CA SER A 284 9.87 -18.54 16.77
C SER A 284 9.54 -17.05 16.60
N ALA A 285 8.60 -16.74 15.70
CA ALA A 285 8.13 -15.37 15.51
C ALA A 285 7.38 -14.84 16.74
N ALA A 286 6.50 -15.66 17.35
CA ALA A 286 5.77 -15.29 18.56
C ALA A 286 6.72 -14.91 19.71
N ALA A 287 7.80 -15.69 19.92
CA ALA A 287 8.79 -15.38 20.94
C ALA A 287 9.40 -13.99 20.76
N ILE A 288 9.73 -13.59 19.51
CA ILE A 288 10.30 -12.27 19.22
C ILE A 288 9.33 -11.15 19.59
N PHE A 289 8.03 -11.30 19.26
CA PHE A 289 7.01 -10.31 19.65
C PHE A 289 6.77 -10.24 21.16
N GLU A 290 6.90 -11.36 21.88
CA GLU A 290 6.79 -11.38 23.35
C GLU A 290 7.91 -10.57 24.03
N PHE A 291 9.13 -10.59 23.48
CA PHE A 291 10.27 -9.84 24.01
C PHE A 291 10.12 -8.31 23.88
N GLU A 292 9.40 -7.83 22.87
CA GLU A 292 9.11 -6.41 22.65
C GLU A 292 8.12 -5.83 23.67
N GLY A 293 7.35 -6.70 24.32
CA GLY A 293 6.48 -6.35 25.43
C GLY A 293 5.01 -6.07 25.06
N PRO A 294 4.19 -5.70 26.06
CA PRO A 294 2.73 -5.78 25.97
C PRO A 294 2.09 -4.83 24.97
N ARG A 295 2.70 -3.66 24.71
CA ARG A 295 2.15 -2.68 23.75
C ARG A 295 2.21 -3.20 22.31
N VAL A 296 3.28 -3.92 21.96
CA VAL A 296 3.40 -4.58 20.66
C VAL A 296 2.40 -5.72 20.58
N LEU A 297 2.29 -6.57 21.61
CA LEU A 297 1.29 -7.65 21.62
C LEU A 297 -0.15 -7.15 21.42
N GLU A 298 -0.52 -6.01 22.03
CA GLU A 298 -1.83 -5.39 21.84
C GLU A 298 -2.09 -4.95 20.39
N SER A 299 -1.09 -4.43 19.66
CA SER A 299 -1.28 -4.02 18.26
C SER A 299 -1.51 -5.20 17.32
N PHE A 300 -1.07 -6.41 17.70
CA PHE A 300 -1.25 -7.64 16.94
C PHE A 300 -2.55 -8.40 17.28
N GLU A 301 -3.41 -7.89 18.16
CA GLU A 301 -4.70 -8.54 18.50
C GLU A 301 -5.56 -8.80 17.25
N LYS A 302 -5.61 -7.85 16.30
CA LYS A 302 -6.35 -8.01 15.03
C LYS A 302 -5.79 -9.12 14.14
N VAL A 303 -4.51 -9.47 14.28
CA VAL A 303 -3.92 -10.61 13.56
C VAL A 303 -4.50 -11.91 14.09
N ILE A 304 -4.64 -12.03 15.41
CA ILE A 304 -5.26 -13.20 16.06
C ILE A 304 -6.72 -13.32 15.62
N GLU A 305 -7.49 -12.23 15.61
CA GLU A 305 -8.87 -12.21 15.11
C GLU A 305 -8.96 -12.73 13.67
N LEU A 306 -8.07 -12.23 12.80
CA LEU A 306 -8.01 -12.64 11.40
C LEU A 306 -7.66 -14.13 11.24
N MET A 307 -6.70 -14.63 12.02
CA MET A 307 -6.33 -16.05 12.01
C MET A 307 -7.47 -16.94 12.49
N LEU A 308 -8.20 -16.56 13.54
CA LEU A 308 -9.35 -17.31 14.03
C LEU A 308 -10.51 -17.32 13.03
N ASP A 309 -10.77 -16.20 12.34
CA ASP A 309 -11.77 -16.17 11.26
C ASP A 309 -11.38 -17.07 10.08
N TYR A 310 -10.09 -17.09 9.72
CA TYR A 310 -9.56 -17.98 8.68
C TYR A 310 -9.74 -19.46 9.04
N LEU A 311 -9.40 -19.85 10.27
CA LEU A 311 -9.60 -21.24 10.73
C LEU A 311 -11.09 -21.61 10.77
N SER A 312 -11.94 -20.68 11.19
CA SER A 312 -13.40 -20.86 11.20
C SER A 312 -13.96 -21.00 9.78
N PHE A 313 -13.46 -20.22 8.83
CA PHE A 313 -13.78 -20.35 7.41
C PHE A 313 -13.36 -21.71 6.85
N CYS A 314 -12.12 -22.14 7.12
CA CYS A 314 -11.63 -23.44 6.67
C CYS A 314 -12.47 -24.59 7.25
N ALA A 315 -12.83 -24.52 8.54
CA ALA A 315 -13.69 -25.50 9.17
C ALA A 315 -15.10 -25.56 8.53
N ALA A 316 -15.70 -24.39 8.25
CA ALA A 316 -17.02 -24.31 7.62
C ALA A 316 -17.03 -24.84 6.17
N GLU A 317 -15.98 -24.52 5.41
CA GLU A 317 -15.82 -24.90 4.00
C GLU A 317 -15.16 -26.29 3.83
N ARG A 318 -14.80 -26.96 4.93
CA ARG A 318 -14.06 -28.24 4.95
C ARG A 318 -12.76 -28.20 4.16
N LEU A 319 -12.03 -27.10 4.30
CA LEU A 319 -10.72 -26.88 3.69
C LEU A 319 -9.61 -27.21 4.69
N ASP A 320 -8.51 -27.75 4.16
CA ASP A 320 -7.25 -27.82 4.91
C ASP A 320 -6.66 -26.40 5.00
N PRO A 321 -6.46 -25.81 6.19
CA PRO A 321 -5.89 -24.48 6.35
C PRO A 321 -4.47 -24.35 5.79
N HIS A 322 -3.79 -25.47 5.54
CA HIS A 322 -2.43 -25.52 4.99
C HIS A 322 -2.39 -25.78 3.48
N ALA A 323 -3.53 -26.06 2.84
CA ALA A 323 -3.56 -26.25 1.40
C ALA A 323 -3.34 -24.92 0.65
N ALA A 324 -2.56 -24.99 -0.44
CA ALA A 324 -2.13 -23.81 -1.21
C ALA A 324 -3.28 -22.90 -1.72
N GLY A 325 -4.49 -23.45 -1.89
CA GLY A 325 -5.66 -22.68 -2.35
C GLY A 325 -6.57 -22.12 -1.25
N SER A 326 -6.37 -22.51 0.02
CA SER A 326 -7.27 -22.12 1.11
C SER A 326 -7.15 -20.65 1.47
N ALA A 327 -5.92 -20.14 1.54
CA ALA A 327 -5.61 -18.73 1.76
C ALA A 327 -6.17 -17.83 0.65
N GLU A 328 -6.05 -18.25 -0.61
CA GLU A 328 -6.58 -17.52 -1.76
C GLU A 328 -8.10 -17.44 -1.73
N ARG A 329 -8.78 -18.56 -1.48
CA ARG A 329 -10.24 -18.60 -1.34
C ARG A 329 -10.72 -17.69 -0.21
N TYR A 330 -10.05 -17.72 0.93
CA TYR A 330 -10.39 -16.87 2.05
C TYR A 330 -10.22 -15.38 1.73
N ALA A 331 -9.06 -14.98 1.17
CA ALA A 331 -8.79 -13.59 0.81
C ALA A 331 -9.82 -13.04 -0.22
N ALA A 332 -10.28 -13.88 -1.14
CA ALA A 332 -11.32 -13.52 -2.12
C ALA A 332 -12.68 -13.19 -1.48
N THR A 333 -13.01 -13.78 -0.32
CA THR A 333 -14.27 -13.48 0.38
C THR A 333 -14.34 -12.06 0.92
N ASN A 334 -13.19 -11.40 1.10
CA ASN A 334 -13.06 -10.07 1.68
C ASN A 334 -13.84 -9.91 2.99
N ARG A 335 -13.78 -10.93 3.86
CA ARG A 335 -14.47 -10.96 5.15
C ARG A 335 -13.94 -9.93 6.14
N HIS A 336 -14.81 -9.54 7.07
CA HIS A 336 -14.43 -8.83 8.29
C HIS A 336 -14.33 -9.88 9.41
N PRO A 337 -13.16 -10.07 10.03
CA PRO A 337 -13.04 -10.98 11.16
C PRO A 337 -13.99 -10.55 12.28
N PRO A 338 -14.72 -11.47 12.94
CA PRO A 338 -15.49 -11.10 14.12
C PRO A 338 -14.54 -10.55 15.19
N LEU A 339 -14.91 -9.43 15.79
CA LEU A 339 -14.16 -8.87 16.92
C LEU A 339 -14.13 -9.91 18.04
N LEU A 340 -12.95 -10.17 18.59
CA LEU A 340 -12.87 -10.93 19.83
C LEU A 340 -13.66 -10.16 20.89
N PRO A 341 -14.47 -10.83 21.73
CA PRO A 341 -15.12 -10.16 22.84
C PRO A 341 -14.03 -9.54 23.69
N ALA A 342 -13.94 -8.20 23.67
CA ALA A 342 -12.89 -7.43 24.30
C ALA A 342 -12.56 -8.05 25.66
N ALA A 343 -11.38 -8.67 25.79
CA ALA A 343 -10.93 -9.19 27.06
C ALA A 343 -11.00 -8.00 28.01
N LYS A 344 -11.92 -8.05 28.99
CA LYS A 344 -12.25 -6.95 29.90
C LYS A 344 -10.95 -6.23 30.23
N ARG A 345 -10.74 -5.04 29.64
CA ARG A 345 -9.56 -4.20 29.88
C ARG A 345 -9.38 -4.20 31.37
N ARG A 346 -8.35 -4.91 31.87
CA ARG A 346 -8.06 -4.93 33.29
C ARG A 346 -7.77 -3.48 33.63
N ARG A 347 -8.75 -2.80 34.24
CA ARG A 347 -8.57 -1.51 34.89
C ARG A 347 -7.45 -1.74 35.90
N ARG A 348 -6.23 -1.39 35.52
CA ARG A 348 -5.14 -1.22 36.48
C ARG A 348 -5.40 0.13 37.13
N PHE A 349 -5.70 0.05 38.42
CA PHE A 349 -5.57 1.17 39.36
C PHE A 349 -4.12 1.61 39.45
#